data_AF-A0A6C0KYN7-F1
#
_entry.id   AF-A0A6C0KYN7-F1
#
_cell.length_a   1.000
_cell.length_b   1.000
_cell.length_c   1.000
_cell.angle_alpha   90.00
_cell.angle_beta   90.00
_cell.angle_gamma   90.00
#
_symmetry.space_group_name_H-M   'P 1'
#
loop_
_entity.id
_entity.type
_entity.pdbx_description
1 polymer ?
#
loop_
_entity_poly.entity_id
_entity_poly.type
_entity_poly.pdbx_seq_one_letter_code
_entity_poly.pdbx_strand_id
1 'polypeptide(L)'
;MTSKALMLKHMAAPIIAAPMFIVSNIDLVVNQCKSGIIGSFPALNARNEKKESNLDYWLNEIKRKLERATHHYDSCCPLYAVNQIVHKSNDRLMHDMEIIVKHEVPIVITSLGANEEINNAVHSYGGIVLHDVTNNKHAQKAYQKGADGLIAVACGAGGHAGELSPFALVQEIREWFNGPLALSGAISSGRSVAAAITMGADFAYIGSPFIATSDANACDDYKRMVIDSSSEDIVNTNLFTGINGNYLSKSIENAGIKISDMKQNKSLKTQNSKKIFSSKNEKPKAWSNIYGCGQGISNVKYVQNTMSLANRIINEYNDIVKPKKIPFLDSKSAKKILNAAQKKAFDSNWKVSICIVDSAGVPLYLKRIDGAFPASVDLAKNKAKTAALFEKPTLDLENAINELRPALLTSLSASGHTILGGGEPIFIENICVGAIGVSGVLPEQDAEVALNGITAI
;
A
#
# COMPACT_ATOMS: atom_id res chain seq x y z
N MET A 1 26.25 3.74 -0.80
CA MET A 1 24.84 3.32 -0.75
C MET A 1 24.04 4.37 -1.52
N THR A 2 23.12 4.02 -2.43
CA THR A 2 22.34 5.02 -3.17
C THR A 2 21.41 5.78 -2.22
N SER A 3 21.04 7.03 -2.54
CA SER A 3 20.12 7.85 -1.71
C SER A 3 18.81 7.11 -1.39
N LYS A 4 18.31 6.33 -2.37
CA LYS A 4 17.17 5.41 -2.21
C LYS A 4 17.39 4.36 -1.12
N ALA A 5 18.51 3.64 -1.18
CA ALA A 5 18.82 2.56 -0.23
C ALA A 5 19.09 3.10 1.19
N LEU A 6 19.66 4.29 1.30
CA LEU A 6 19.84 4.98 2.57
C LEU A 6 18.49 5.31 3.22
N MET A 7 17.57 5.92 2.47
CA MET A 7 16.23 6.26 2.99
C MET A 7 15.48 5.01 3.44
N LEU A 8 15.39 3.98 2.59
CA LEU A 8 14.61 2.77 2.87
C LEU A 8 15.09 1.98 4.09
N LYS A 9 16.41 1.99 4.38
CA LYS A 9 16.98 1.25 5.52
C LYS A 9 16.37 1.65 6.87
N HIS A 10 15.85 2.87 6.97
CA HIS A 10 15.41 3.47 8.22
C HIS A 10 13.89 3.47 8.41
N MET A 11 13.14 2.75 7.56
CA MET A 11 11.68 2.88 7.50
C MET A 11 10.99 1.55 7.76
N ALA A 12 9.88 1.59 8.49
CA ALA A 12 8.99 0.45 8.71
C ALA A 12 8.09 0.16 7.50
N ALA A 13 7.84 1.17 6.66
CA ALA A 13 7.20 1.07 5.35
C ALA A 13 7.68 2.25 4.48
N PRO A 14 7.69 2.13 3.13
CA PRO A 14 8.20 3.16 2.23
C PRO A 14 7.22 4.35 2.10
N ILE A 15 7.06 5.11 3.18
CA ILE A 15 6.10 6.21 3.29
C ILE A 15 6.83 7.49 3.71
N ILE A 16 6.61 8.56 2.95
CA ILE A 16 6.97 9.92 3.32
C ILE A 16 5.66 10.65 3.60
N ALA A 17 5.49 11.17 4.82
CA ALA A 17 4.36 12.02 5.11
C ALA A 17 4.57 13.39 4.46
N ALA A 18 3.60 13.83 3.66
CA ALA A 18 3.70 15.05 2.88
C ALA A 18 3.66 16.30 3.79
N PRO A 19 4.45 17.33 3.49
CA PRO A 19 4.50 18.58 4.21
C PRO A 19 3.25 19.38 3.87
N MET A 20 2.49 19.76 4.89
CA MET A 20 1.23 20.49 4.72
C MET A 20 1.33 21.86 5.36
N PHE A 21 1.10 22.91 4.56
CA PHE A 21 1.16 24.29 5.04
C PHE A 21 0.16 24.49 6.18
N ILE A 22 0.62 25.15 7.26
CA ILE A 22 -0.06 25.34 8.54
C ILE A 22 -0.27 24.06 9.35
N VAL A 23 -0.58 22.93 8.72
CA VAL A 23 -0.95 21.67 9.38
C VAL A 23 0.25 20.93 9.98
N SER A 24 1.37 20.82 9.24
CA SER A 24 2.57 20.12 9.71
C SER A 24 3.30 20.93 10.77
N ASN A 25 3.29 20.44 12.02
CA ASN A 25 4.01 20.98 13.16
C ASN A 25 5.05 19.99 13.70
N ILE A 26 5.79 20.39 14.74
CA ILE A 26 6.83 19.55 15.37
C ILE A 26 6.25 18.20 15.83
N ASP A 27 5.11 18.20 16.51
CA ASP A 27 4.56 16.98 17.10
C ASP A 27 4.04 15.99 16.05
N LEU A 28 3.39 16.50 15.00
CA LEU A 28 2.99 15.68 13.85
C LEU A 28 4.20 15.01 13.19
N VAL A 29 5.25 15.79 12.89
CA VAL A 29 6.47 15.28 12.24
C VAL A 29 7.16 14.23 13.11
N VAL A 30 7.35 14.53 14.39
CA VAL A 30 8.00 13.60 15.33
C VAL A 30 7.19 12.32 15.49
N ASN A 31 5.86 12.40 15.58
CA ASN A 31 5.02 11.22 15.73
C ASN A 31 4.94 10.39 14.43
N GLN A 32 5.06 11.01 13.25
CA GLN A 32 5.26 10.28 11.99
C GLN A 32 6.59 9.50 12.00
N CYS A 33 7.69 10.18 12.37
CA CYS A 33 9.01 9.56 12.50
C CYS A 33 9.04 8.40 13.50
N LYS A 34 8.43 8.55 14.68
CA LYS A 34 8.32 7.48 15.69
C LYS A 34 7.66 6.21 15.16
N SER A 35 6.67 6.34 14.28
CA SER A 35 6.01 5.21 13.64
C SER A 35 6.85 4.52 12.57
N GLY A 36 7.99 5.09 12.18
CA GLY A 36 8.89 4.50 11.18
C GLY A 36 8.64 4.96 9.75
N ILE A 37 8.04 6.12 9.57
CA ILE A 37 7.89 6.78 8.27
C ILE A 37 8.63 8.13 8.30
N ILE A 38 8.99 8.69 7.14
CA ILE A 38 9.66 9.99 7.12
C ILE A 38 8.61 11.09 7.33
N GLY A 39 8.68 11.78 8.47
CA GLY A 39 7.88 12.98 8.73
C GLY A 39 8.41 14.19 7.96
N SER A 40 7.54 15.12 7.57
CA SER A 40 7.99 16.35 6.91
C SER A 40 7.10 17.57 7.16
N PHE A 41 7.68 18.76 6.99
CA PHE A 41 6.98 20.03 7.17
C PHE A 41 7.51 21.12 6.22
N PRO A 42 6.67 22.09 5.80
CA PRO A 42 7.15 23.29 5.11
C PRO A 42 7.91 24.19 6.07
N ALA A 43 9.07 24.69 5.65
CA ALA A 43 9.84 25.66 6.43
C ALA A 43 8.95 26.83 6.86
N LEU A 44 8.07 27.33 5.97
CA LEU A 44 7.12 28.43 6.20
C LEU A 44 6.14 28.23 7.37
N ASN A 45 5.99 27.00 7.89
CA ASN A 45 5.23 26.73 9.10
C ASN A 45 6.01 27.12 10.36
N ALA A 46 7.34 27.01 10.35
CA ALA A 46 8.21 27.44 11.43
C ALA A 46 8.30 28.96 11.44
N ARG A 47 7.35 29.59 12.12
CA ARG A 47 7.29 31.05 12.27
C ARG A 47 6.83 31.47 13.66
N ASN A 48 7.34 32.61 14.11
CA ASN A 48 6.89 33.24 15.35
C ASN A 48 5.58 34.03 15.13
N GLU A 49 5.06 34.67 16.19
CA GLU A 49 3.85 35.51 16.13
C GLU A 49 3.99 36.68 15.13
N LYS A 50 5.21 37.17 14.91
CA LYS A 50 5.54 38.22 13.94
C LYS A 50 5.72 37.70 12.50
N LYS A 51 5.54 36.40 12.27
CA LYS A 51 5.72 35.69 10.98
C LYS A 51 7.17 35.60 10.49
N GLU A 52 8.14 35.87 11.35
CA GLU A 52 9.57 35.69 11.05
C GLU A 52 9.94 34.20 11.18
N SER A 53 11.09 33.78 10.63
CA SER A 53 11.52 32.38 10.73
C SER A 53 11.71 31.97 12.19
N ASN A 54 11.21 30.79 12.54
CA ASN A 54 11.53 30.12 13.81
C ASN A 54 12.10 28.71 13.53
N LEU A 55 12.74 28.55 12.37
CA LEU A 55 13.16 27.24 11.85
C LEU A 55 14.28 26.61 12.69
N ASP A 56 15.24 27.42 13.19
CA ASP A 56 16.35 26.94 14.03
C ASP A 56 15.84 26.22 15.29
N TYR A 57 14.87 26.82 15.99
CA TYR A 57 14.20 26.20 17.14
C TYR A 57 13.49 24.89 16.76
N TRP A 58 12.72 24.90 15.66
CA TRP A 58 12.01 23.69 15.21
C TRP A 58 12.96 22.54 14.92
N LEU A 59 14.08 22.81 14.24
CA LEU A 59 15.06 21.77 13.90
C LEU A 59 15.75 21.22 15.15
N ASN A 60 16.11 22.08 16.11
CA ASN A 60 16.66 21.64 17.40
C ASN A 60 15.66 20.75 18.17
N GLU A 61 14.40 21.16 18.26
CA GLU A 61 13.37 20.40 18.96
C GLU A 61 13.04 19.06 18.30
N ILE A 62 12.97 19.02 16.96
CA ILE A 62 12.77 17.78 16.21
C ILE A 62 13.94 16.83 16.47
N LYS A 63 15.18 17.27 16.28
CA LYS A 63 16.37 16.43 16.54
C LYS A 63 16.38 15.86 17.95
N ARG A 64 16.20 16.72 18.96
CA ARG A 64 16.16 16.33 20.37
C ARG A 64 15.05 15.30 20.66
N LYS A 65 13.87 15.47 20.07
CA LYS A 65 12.74 14.54 20.25
C LYS A 65 12.99 13.21 19.54
N LEU A 66 13.61 13.22 18.35
CA LEU A 66 13.94 12.02 17.59
C LEU A 66 15.08 11.22 18.22
N GLU A 67 16.14 11.86 18.70
CA GLU A 67 17.23 11.20 19.45
C GLU A 67 16.67 10.42 20.65
N ARG A 68 15.75 11.02 21.40
CA ARG A 68 15.07 10.32 22.50
C ARG A 68 14.19 9.18 21.99
N ALA A 69 13.46 9.37 20.89
CA ALA A 69 12.57 8.37 20.33
C ALA A 69 13.31 7.13 19.80
N THR A 70 14.48 7.29 19.18
CA THR A 70 15.29 6.17 18.67
C THR A 70 15.80 5.25 19.79
N HIS A 71 15.83 5.71 21.04
CA HIS A 71 16.12 4.85 22.19
C HIS A 71 14.89 4.08 22.73
N HIS A 72 13.67 4.47 22.34
CA HIS A 72 12.43 3.91 22.87
C HIS A 72 11.62 3.11 21.83
N TYR A 73 11.83 3.39 20.55
CA TYR A 73 11.08 2.77 19.45
C TYR A 73 12.06 2.26 18.40
N ASP A 74 12.19 0.93 18.29
CA ASP A 74 13.06 0.28 17.29
C ASP A 74 12.63 0.62 15.85
N SER A 75 11.34 0.89 15.64
CA SER A 75 10.79 1.28 14.35
C SER A 75 11.04 2.75 14.00
N CYS A 76 11.57 3.57 14.91
CA CYS A 76 11.67 5.02 14.69
C CYS A 76 12.57 5.34 13.49
N CYS A 77 12.04 6.11 12.54
CA CYS A 77 12.82 6.69 11.46
C CYS A 77 13.54 7.94 12.00
N PRO A 78 14.88 8.00 12.00
CA PRO A 78 15.62 9.19 12.41
C PRO A 78 15.59 10.29 11.33
N LEU A 79 15.16 9.97 10.12
CA LEU A 79 15.11 10.91 9.00
C LEU A 79 13.79 11.70 9.03
N TYR A 80 13.90 13.00 8.76
CA TYR A 80 12.79 13.91 8.55
C TYR A 80 13.10 14.81 7.35
N ALA A 81 12.07 15.42 6.76
CA ALA A 81 12.25 16.31 5.63
C ALA A 81 11.73 17.73 5.87
N VAL A 82 12.39 18.71 5.27
CA VAL A 82 11.95 20.12 5.29
C VAL A 82 11.62 20.56 3.87
N ASN A 83 10.41 21.05 3.67
CA ASN A 83 9.98 21.58 2.38
C ASN A 83 10.30 23.06 2.21
N GLN A 84 10.87 23.40 1.05
CA GLN A 84 11.20 24.75 0.61
C GLN A 84 10.41 25.11 -0.65
N ILE A 85 9.66 26.21 -0.55
CA ILE A 85 8.97 26.80 -1.70
C ILE A 85 9.98 27.70 -2.43
N VAL A 86 10.44 27.27 -3.61
CA VAL A 86 11.51 27.93 -4.37
C VAL A 86 10.96 29.03 -5.30
N HIS A 87 9.75 29.51 -5.03
CA HIS A 87 9.14 30.58 -5.79
C HIS A 87 9.70 31.94 -5.36
N LYS A 88 9.88 32.85 -6.33
CA LYS A 88 10.43 34.22 -6.11
C LYS A 88 9.69 35.09 -5.08
N SER A 89 8.48 34.71 -4.68
CA SER A 89 7.71 35.41 -3.64
C SER A 89 8.01 34.92 -2.22
N ASN A 90 8.90 33.93 -2.07
CA ASN A 90 9.35 33.46 -0.79
C ASN A 90 10.61 34.24 -0.38
N ASP A 91 10.40 35.37 0.29
CA ASP A 91 11.49 36.25 0.74
C ASP A 91 12.36 35.62 1.84
N ARG A 92 11.95 34.45 2.35
CA ARG A 92 12.64 33.73 3.43
C ARG A 92 13.51 32.58 2.94
N LEU A 93 13.48 32.26 1.63
CA LEU A 93 14.12 31.08 1.07
C LEU A 93 15.60 30.96 1.46
N MET A 94 16.41 31.98 1.16
CA MET A 94 17.86 31.91 1.41
C MET A 94 18.18 31.89 2.90
N HIS A 95 17.48 32.68 3.71
CA HIS A 95 17.64 32.67 5.16
C HIS A 95 17.31 31.29 5.78
N ASP A 96 16.19 30.68 5.37
CA ASP A 96 15.85 29.33 5.83
C ASP A 96 16.84 28.27 5.32
N MET A 97 17.44 28.47 4.14
CA MET A 97 18.49 27.59 3.61
C MET A 97 19.78 27.63 4.43
N GLU A 98 20.21 28.81 4.89
CA GLU A 98 21.35 28.93 5.81
C GLU A 98 21.13 28.11 7.09
N ILE A 99 19.92 28.16 7.64
CA ILE A 99 19.52 27.37 8.81
C ILE A 99 19.50 25.87 8.46
N ILE A 100 18.95 25.48 7.31
CA ILE A 100 18.93 24.09 6.84
C ILE A 100 20.35 23.52 6.74
N VAL A 101 21.30 24.27 6.17
CA VAL A 101 22.71 23.88 6.04
C VAL A 101 23.36 23.77 7.42
N LYS A 102 23.18 24.78 8.29
CA LYS A 102 23.69 24.75 9.68
C LYS A 102 23.24 23.50 10.44
N HIS A 103 22.01 23.06 10.19
CA HIS A 103 21.44 21.88 10.84
C HIS A 103 21.63 20.59 10.04
N GLU A 104 22.29 20.61 8.88
CA GLU A 104 22.50 19.44 8.03
C GLU A 104 21.21 18.62 7.84
N VAL A 105 20.11 19.29 7.49
CA VAL A 105 18.80 18.63 7.37
C VAL A 105 18.88 17.47 6.38
N PRO A 106 18.50 16.23 6.75
CA PRO A 106 18.86 15.05 5.97
C PRO A 106 18.13 15.00 4.62
N ILE A 107 16.90 15.52 4.54
CA ILE A 107 16.11 15.56 3.31
C ILE A 107 15.50 16.96 3.15
N VAL A 108 15.74 17.58 1.99
CA VAL A 108 15.08 18.82 1.59
C VAL A 108 14.14 18.51 0.43
N ILE A 109 12.88 18.91 0.58
CA ILE A 109 11.88 18.80 -0.47
C ILE A 109 11.73 20.17 -1.12
N THR A 110 11.87 20.27 -2.43
CA THR A 110 11.70 21.55 -3.15
C THR A 110 10.45 21.53 -4.02
N SER A 111 9.77 22.67 -4.12
CA SER A 111 8.57 22.81 -4.95
C SER A 111 8.50 24.18 -5.63
N LEU A 112 7.65 24.28 -6.67
CA LEU A 112 7.39 25.50 -7.47
C LEU A 112 8.60 26.13 -8.19
N GLY A 113 9.76 25.46 -8.20
CA GLY A 113 10.93 25.88 -8.96
C GLY A 113 12.14 25.00 -8.71
N ALA A 114 12.74 24.47 -9.76
CA ALA A 114 14.03 23.78 -9.64
C ALA A 114 15.17 24.81 -9.68
N ASN A 115 16.03 24.78 -8.65
CA ASN A 115 17.14 25.72 -8.46
C ASN A 115 18.41 24.95 -8.03
N GLU A 116 19.48 25.09 -8.83
CA GLU A 116 20.78 24.44 -8.62
C GLU A 116 21.47 24.93 -7.34
N GLU A 117 21.32 26.21 -6.97
CA GLU A 117 21.94 26.77 -5.77
C GLU A 117 21.42 26.09 -4.49
N ILE A 118 20.10 25.81 -4.47
CA ILE A 118 19.45 25.10 -3.36
C ILE A 118 19.96 23.66 -3.29
N ASN A 119 20.11 23.00 -4.44
CA ASN A 119 20.61 21.63 -4.50
C ASN A 119 22.07 21.55 -4.04
N ASN A 120 22.93 22.43 -4.55
CA ASN A 120 24.34 22.51 -4.18
C ASN A 120 24.52 22.79 -2.68
N ALA A 121 23.70 23.66 -2.10
CA ALA A 121 23.73 23.94 -0.66
C ALA A 121 23.42 22.67 0.16
N VAL A 122 22.42 21.89 -0.24
CA VAL A 122 22.06 20.63 0.43
C VAL A 122 23.13 19.54 0.24
N HIS A 123 23.69 19.44 -0.96
CA HIS A 123 24.75 18.48 -1.27
C HIS A 123 26.06 18.79 -0.54
N SER A 124 26.31 20.05 -0.16
CA SER A 124 27.54 20.47 0.54
C SER A 124 27.78 19.73 1.86
N TYR A 125 26.73 19.23 2.50
CA TYR A 125 26.79 18.42 3.73
C TYR A 125 26.28 16.97 3.52
N GLY A 126 26.02 16.56 2.27
CA GLY A 126 25.56 15.22 1.93
C GLY A 126 24.06 14.96 2.13
N GLY A 127 23.24 16.01 2.25
CA GLY A 127 21.78 15.89 2.28
C GLY A 127 21.18 15.45 0.94
N ILE A 128 19.91 15.04 0.97
CA ILE A 128 19.17 14.58 -0.22
C ILE A 128 18.13 15.61 -0.62
N VAL A 129 18.02 15.90 -1.93
CA VAL A 129 16.94 16.74 -2.47
C VAL A 129 15.91 15.94 -3.23
N LEU A 130 14.64 16.05 -2.82
CA LEU A 130 13.49 15.55 -3.58
C LEU A 130 12.72 16.73 -4.18
N HIS A 131 12.32 16.66 -5.44
CA HIS A 131 11.57 17.75 -6.10
C HIS A 131 10.13 17.35 -6.45
N ASP A 132 9.16 18.18 -6.05
CA ASP A 132 7.75 18.04 -6.44
C ASP A 132 7.55 18.34 -7.92
N VAL A 133 6.94 17.39 -8.64
CA VAL A 133 6.68 17.50 -10.08
C VAL A 133 5.28 17.02 -10.42
N THR A 134 4.63 17.73 -11.34
CA THR A 134 3.25 17.42 -11.78
C THR A 134 3.17 16.87 -13.19
N ASN A 135 4.31 16.82 -13.91
CA ASN A 135 4.42 16.29 -15.27
C ASN A 135 5.88 15.90 -15.57
N ASN A 136 6.07 15.11 -16.63
CA ASN A 136 7.38 14.57 -17.01
C ASN A 136 8.39 15.66 -17.43
N LYS A 137 7.94 16.76 -18.04
CA LYS A 137 8.82 17.88 -18.40
C LYS A 137 9.44 18.54 -17.16
N HIS A 138 8.64 18.74 -16.11
CA HIS A 138 9.13 19.27 -14.84
C HIS A 138 10.05 18.26 -14.13
N ALA A 139 9.75 16.96 -14.22
CA ALA A 139 10.61 15.88 -13.73
C ALA A 139 12.02 15.93 -14.35
N GLN A 140 12.11 15.97 -15.68
CA GLN A 140 13.40 16.05 -16.38
C GLN A 140 14.17 17.32 -16.00
N LYS A 141 13.49 18.47 -15.93
CA LYS A 141 14.13 19.74 -15.56
C LYS A 141 14.65 19.73 -14.13
N ALA A 142 13.90 19.16 -13.19
CA ALA A 142 14.33 19.05 -11.79
C ALA A 142 15.57 18.17 -11.66
N TYR A 143 15.58 17.02 -12.35
CA TYR A 143 16.72 16.12 -12.37
C TYR A 143 17.96 16.75 -13.02
N GLN A 144 17.80 17.42 -14.18
CA GLN A 144 18.89 18.14 -14.85
C GLN A 144 19.54 19.21 -13.97
N LYS A 145 18.76 19.80 -13.05
CA LYS A 145 19.25 20.79 -12.10
C LYS A 145 19.83 20.19 -10.81
N GLY A 146 19.92 18.86 -10.73
CA GLY A 146 20.58 18.17 -9.62
C GLY A 146 19.65 17.70 -8.49
N ALA A 147 18.34 17.58 -8.70
CA ALA A 147 17.51 16.88 -7.72
C ALA A 147 17.89 15.38 -7.67
N ASP A 148 18.08 14.83 -6.48
CA ASP A 148 18.40 13.40 -6.29
C ASP A 148 17.19 12.51 -6.56
N GLY A 149 16.01 13.00 -6.18
CA GLY A 149 14.75 12.28 -6.28
C GLY A 149 13.60 13.15 -6.76
N LEU A 150 12.52 12.50 -7.15
CA LEU A 150 11.32 13.13 -7.68
C LEU A 150 10.11 12.74 -6.84
N ILE A 151 9.18 13.67 -6.67
CA ILE A 151 7.88 13.43 -6.05
C ILE A 151 6.83 13.70 -7.12
N ALA A 152 6.28 12.64 -7.71
CA ALA A 152 5.23 12.71 -8.71
C ALA A 152 3.91 13.08 -8.01
N VAL A 153 3.55 14.36 -8.04
CA VAL A 153 2.30 14.89 -7.48
C VAL A 153 1.18 14.77 -8.51
N ALA A 154 0.60 13.57 -8.60
CA ALA A 154 -0.42 13.20 -9.55
C ALA A 154 -1.81 13.75 -9.18
N CYS A 155 -2.80 13.47 -10.03
CA CYS A 155 -4.19 13.82 -9.78
C CYS A 155 -4.69 13.22 -8.44
N GLY A 156 -5.53 13.97 -7.75
CA GLY A 156 -6.09 13.58 -6.45
C GLY A 156 -5.20 13.86 -5.24
N ALA A 157 -3.99 14.42 -5.41
CA ALA A 157 -3.19 14.93 -4.29
C ALA A 157 -3.86 16.17 -3.67
N GLY A 158 -3.67 16.41 -2.37
CA GLY A 158 -4.26 17.58 -1.69
C GLY A 158 -3.45 18.86 -1.94
N GLY A 159 -4.12 20.01 -1.99
CA GLY A 159 -3.46 21.26 -2.33
C GLY A 159 -2.99 21.26 -3.79
N HIS A 160 -1.87 21.91 -4.10
CA HIS A 160 -1.34 21.97 -5.47
C HIS A 160 -1.06 20.57 -6.03
N ALA A 161 -1.68 20.24 -7.16
CA ALA A 161 -1.63 18.90 -7.73
C ALA A 161 -1.61 18.93 -9.26
N GLY A 162 -0.99 17.92 -9.86
CA GLY A 162 -1.08 17.66 -11.29
C GLY A 162 -2.46 17.14 -11.70
N GLU A 163 -2.72 17.17 -13.01
CA GLU A 163 -3.95 16.60 -13.60
C GLU A 163 -3.73 15.18 -14.13
N LEU A 164 -2.48 14.74 -14.25
CA LEU A 164 -2.13 13.44 -14.80
C LEU A 164 -2.47 12.30 -13.84
N SER A 165 -2.96 11.20 -14.42
CA SER A 165 -3.15 9.94 -13.73
C SER A 165 -1.84 9.45 -13.11
N PRO A 166 -1.87 8.87 -11.89
CA PRO A 166 -0.67 8.28 -11.27
C PRO A 166 -0.04 7.19 -12.15
N PHE A 167 -0.86 6.41 -12.88
CA PHE A 167 -0.36 5.37 -13.78
C PHE A 167 0.47 5.95 -14.92
N ALA A 168 0.00 7.02 -15.56
CA ALA A 168 0.71 7.65 -16.67
C ALA A 168 1.98 8.36 -16.18
N LEU A 169 1.87 9.20 -15.15
CA LEU A 169 2.99 10.02 -14.68
C LEU A 169 4.15 9.17 -14.14
N VAL A 170 3.87 8.10 -13.39
CA VAL A 170 4.93 7.21 -12.89
C VAL A 170 5.60 6.45 -14.02
N GLN A 171 4.83 5.90 -14.97
CA GLN A 171 5.39 5.17 -16.11
C GLN A 171 6.30 6.06 -16.96
N GLU A 172 5.83 7.25 -17.34
CA GLU A 172 6.59 8.22 -18.15
C GLU A 172 7.91 8.65 -17.48
N ILE A 173 7.90 8.85 -16.15
CA ILE A 173 9.13 9.18 -15.41
C ILE A 173 10.07 7.97 -15.38
N ARG A 174 9.54 6.75 -15.18
CA ARG A 174 10.34 5.53 -15.07
C ARG A 174 10.99 5.07 -16.36
N GLU A 175 10.56 5.56 -17.53
CA GLU A 175 11.25 5.30 -18.79
C GLU A 175 12.71 5.78 -18.79
N TRP A 176 13.02 6.82 -18.02
CA TRP A 176 14.36 7.44 -18.02
C TRP A 176 14.95 7.64 -16.62
N PHE A 177 14.14 7.64 -15.55
CA PHE A 177 14.59 7.94 -14.20
C PHE A 177 14.66 6.72 -13.28
N ASN A 178 15.87 6.39 -12.85
CA ASN A 178 16.17 5.26 -11.96
C ASN A 178 16.41 5.66 -10.48
N GLY A 179 16.32 6.95 -10.15
CA GLY A 179 16.52 7.44 -8.79
C GLY A 179 15.27 7.28 -7.89
N PRO A 180 15.35 7.77 -6.63
CA PRO A 180 14.22 7.82 -5.71
C PRO A 180 12.98 8.51 -6.31
N LEU A 181 11.88 7.77 -6.46
CA LEU A 181 10.60 8.32 -6.91
C LEU A 181 9.53 8.12 -5.84
N ALA A 182 8.96 9.21 -5.32
CA ALA A 182 7.76 9.15 -4.51
C ALA A 182 6.52 9.43 -5.36
N LEU A 183 5.40 8.75 -5.08
CA LEU A 183 4.11 9.06 -5.69
C LEU A 183 3.18 9.70 -4.67
N SER A 184 2.58 10.82 -5.03
CA SER A 184 1.49 11.48 -4.30
C SER A 184 0.22 11.47 -5.15
N GLY A 185 -0.93 11.33 -4.50
CA GLY A 185 -2.24 11.37 -5.16
C GLY A 185 -3.20 10.30 -4.65
N ALA A 186 -4.26 10.71 -3.95
CA ALA A 186 -5.30 9.84 -3.42
C ALA A 186 -4.83 8.64 -2.53
N ILE A 187 -3.63 8.72 -1.93
CA ILE A 187 -3.08 7.66 -1.07
C ILE A 187 -3.52 7.85 0.37
N SER A 188 -4.18 6.84 0.97
CA SER A 188 -4.66 6.90 2.36
C SER A 188 -4.69 5.58 3.14
N SER A 189 -4.23 4.49 2.54
CA SER A 189 -4.27 3.14 3.12
C SER A 189 -3.04 2.33 2.71
N GLY A 190 -2.76 1.25 3.43
CA GLY A 190 -1.65 0.35 3.10
C GLY A 190 -1.79 -0.30 1.71
N ARG A 191 -3.03 -0.51 1.25
CA ARG A 191 -3.35 -0.92 -0.13
C ARG A 191 -2.88 0.10 -1.15
N SER A 192 -3.11 1.39 -0.86
CA SER A 192 -2.68 2.48 -1.74
C SER A 192 -1.16 2.60 -1.78
N VAL A 193 -0.49 2.37 -0.65
CA VAL A 193 0.98 2.31 -0.58
C VAL A 193 1.50 1.16 -1.44
N ALA A 194 0.97 -0.06 -1.27
CA ALA A 194 1.38 -1.21 -2.07
C ALA A 194 1.15 -0.97 -3.57
N ALA A 195 0.01 -0.39 -3.96
CA ALA A 195 -0.27 -0.03 -5.34
C ALA A 195 0.74 1.00 -5.90
N ALA A 196 1.12 2.02 -5.12
CA ALA A 196 2.13 2.99 -5.52
C ALA A 196 3.47 2.33 -5.83
N ILE A 197 3.92 1.42 -4.97
CA ILE A 197 5.16 0.67 -5.17
C ILE A 197 5.07 -0.23 -6.40
N THR A 198 3.97 -0.97 -6.56
CA THR A 198 3.74 -1.84 -7.72
C THR A 198 3.73 -1.08 -9.05
N MET A 199 3.24 0.17 -9.06
CA MET A 199 3.29 1.03 -10.26
C MET A 199 4.71 1.48 -10.64
N GLY A 200 5.70 1.30 -9.75
CA GLY A 200 7.09 1.66 -9.98
C GLY A 200 7.60 2.80 -9.11
N ALA A 201 6.79 3.38 -8.20
CA ALA A 201 7.32 4.30 -7.21
C ALA A 201 8.17 3.56 -6.15
N ASP A 202 9.05 4.28 -5.49
CA ASP A 202 9.84 3.79 -4.34
C ASP A 202 9.22 4.17 -3.01
N PHE A 203 8.42 5.24 -2.99
CA PHE A 203 7.77 5.75 -1.79
C PHE A 203 6.33 6.19 -2.08
N ALA A 204 5.45 6.00 -1.11
CA ALA A 204 4.17 6.69 -1.07
C ALA A 204 4.33 8.03 -0.35
N TYR A 205 3.77 9.10 -0.93
CA TYR A 205 3.79 10.45 -0.36
C TYR A 205 2.39 10.86 0.10
N ILE A 206 2.15 10.87 1.41
CA ILE A 206 0.80 10.87 2.01
C ILE A 206 0.55 12.15 2.80
N GLY A 207 -0.46 12.94 2.41
CA GLY A 207 -0.87 14.17 3.10
C GLY A 207 -2.19 14.06 3.83
N SER A 208 -3.30 14.15 3.10
CA SER A 208 -4.66 14.42 3.62
C SER A 208 -5.11 13.62 4.86
N PRO A 209 -4.84 12.31 4.98
CA PRO A 209 -5.23 11.56 6.18
C PRO A 209 -4.65 12.12 7.48
N PHE A 210 -3.43 12.68 7.43
CA PHE A 210 -2.78 13.25 8.60
C PHE A 210 -3.40 14.57 9.06
N ILE A 211 -4.24 15.23 8.26
CA ILE A 211 -4.99 16.43 8.69
C ILE A 211 -5.92 16.09 9.84
N ALA A 212 -6.63 14.95 9.76
CA ALA A 212 -7.57 14.48 10.77
C ALA A 212 -6.87 13.73 11.91
N THR A 213 -5.73 14.24 12.38
CA THR A 213 -5.03 13.71 13.55
C THR A 213 -5.04 14.69 14.71
N SER A 214 -4.92 14.20 15.95
CA SER A 214 -4.87 15.05 17.13
C SER A 214 -3.64 15.98 17.12
N ASP A 215 -2.51 15.49 16.61
CA ASP A 215 -1.23 16.23 16.61
C ASP A 215 -1.15 17.29 15.50
N ALA A 216 -1.95 17.16 14.44
CA ALA A 216 -1.98 18.11 13.34
C ALA A 216 -2.50 19.48 13.78
N ASN A 217 -1.83 20.53 13.33
CA ASN A 217 -2.22 21.93 13.53
C ASN A 217 -3.30 22.35 12.52
N ALA A 218 -4.43 21.65 12.56
CA ALA A 218 -5.64 21.97 11.82
C ALA A 218 -6.75 22.28 12.84
N CYS A 219 -7.61 23.26 12.54
CA CYS A 219 -8.77 23.52 13.37
C CYS A 219 -9.76 22.35 13.31
N ASP A 220 -10.60 22.20 14.34
CA ASP A 220 -11.56 21.10 14.43
C ASP A 220 -12.53 21.07 13.25
N ASP A 221 -12.89 22.25 12.74
CA ASP A 221 -13.76 22.38 11.57
C ASP A 221 -13.11 21.79 10.31
N TYR A 222 -11.80 21.97 10.12
CA TYR A 222 -11.06 21.35 9.02
C TYR A 222 -10.98 19.83 9.22
N LYS A 223 -10.63 19.37 10.43
CA LYS A 223 -10.57 17.93 10.75
C LYS A 223 -11.92 17.24 10.50
N ARG A 224 -13.01 17.86 10.94
CA ARG A 224 -14.38 17.38 10.73
C ARG A 224 -14.76 17.36 9.25
N MET A 225 -14.46 18.41 8.49
CA MET A 225 -14.74 18.42 7.04
C MET A 225 -14.01 17.29 6.31
N VAL A 226 -12.77 16.95 6.70
CA VAL A 226 -12.06 15.80 6.11
C VAL A 226 -12.79 14.48 6.37
N ILE A 227 -13.37 14.31 7.57
CA ILE A 227 -14.09 13.09 7.97
C ILE A 227 -15.45 12.98 7.27
N ASP A 228 -16.16 14.11 7.15
CA ASP A 228 -17.51 14.17 6.60
C ASP A 228 -17.53 14.16 5.06
N SER A 229 -16.38 14.29 4.41
CA SER A 229 -16.24 14.42 2.96
C SER A 229 -15.76 13.15 2.26
N SER A 230 -16.07 13.06 0.98
CA SER A 230 -15.62 12.02 0.06
C SER A 230 -14.81 12.61 -1.11
N SER A 231 -14.44 11.77 -2.08
CA SER A 231 -13.81 12.24 -3.31
C SER A 231 -14.69 13.21 -4.13
N GLU A 232 -16.02 13.12 -4.02
CA GLU A 232 -16.96 13.99 -4.75
C GLU A 232 -16.95 15.44 -4.20
N ASP A 233 -16.54 15.60 -2.96
CA ASP A 233 -16.45 16.87 -2.26
C ASP A 233 -15.11 17.58 -2.50
N ILE A 234 -14.27 17.06 -3.40
CA ILE A 234 -12.97 17.64 -3.74
C ILE A 234 -13.07 18.39 -5.06
N VAL A 235 -12.79 19.69 -5.00
CA VAL A 235 -12.84 20.60 -6.15
C VAL A 235 -11.42 20.96 -6.57
N ASN A 236 -11.07 20.59 -7.81
CA ASN A 236 -9.84 21.05 -8.45
C ASN A 236 -10.04 22.43 -9.05
N THR A 237 -9.21 23.40 -8.65
CA THR A 237 -9.27 24.76 -9.19
C THR A 237 -7.95 25.51 -9.02
N ASN A 238 -7.68 26.48 -9.89
CA ASN A 238 -6.61 27.47 -9.72
C ASN A 238 -7.09 28.80 -9.11
N LEU A 239 -8.37 28.95 -8.76
CA LEU A 239 -8.97 30.23 -8.38
C LEU A 239 -8.26 30.92 -7.21
N PHE A 240 -7.80 30.16 -6.23
CA PHE A 240 -7.28 30.70 -4.97
C PHE A 240 -5.83 31.14 -5.08
N THR A 241 -4.98 30.32 -5.69
CA THR A 241 -3.52 30.51 -5.70
C THR A 241 -2.94 30.74 -7.10
N GLY A 242 -3.75 30.63 -8.15
CA GLY A 242 -3.30 30.70 -9.55
C GLY A 242 -2.72 29.39 -10.09
N ILE A 243 -2.59 28.37 -9.25
CA ILE A 243 -2.09 27.04 -9.60
C ILE A 243 -3.18 26.02 -9.23
N ASN A 244 -3.42 25.04 -10.11
CA ASN A 244 -4.42 24.00 -9.87
C ASN A 244 -4.13 23.28 -8.55
N GLY A 245 -5.17 23.17 -7.74
CA GLY A 245 -5.11 22.40 -6.51
C GLY A 245 -6.47 21.88 -6.10
N ASN A 246 -6.46 20.86 -5.25
CA ASN A 246 -7.64 20.19 -4.74
C ASN A 246 -8.01 20.74 -3.36
N TYR A 247 -9.27 21.14 -3.19
CA TYR A 247 -9.80 21.76 -1.98
C TYR A 247 -11.16 21.15 -1.61
N LEU A 248 -11.50 21.20 -0.33
CA LEU A 248 -12.81 20.77 0.18
C LEU A 248 -13.88 21.75 -0.28
N SER A 249 -14.90 21.25 -0.98
CA SER A 249 -16.07 21.98 -1.47
C SER A 249 -16.72 22.79 -0.36
N LYS A 250 -16.90 22.19 0.83
CA LYS A 250 -17.55 22.84 1.96
C LYS A 250 -16.83 24.08 2.46
N SER A 251 -15.49 24.07 2.43
CA SER A 251 -14.70 25.26 2.80
C SER A 251 -14.90 26.41 1.79
N ILE A 252 -15.05 26.08 0.51
CA ILE A 252 -15.33 27.04 -0.56
C ILE A 252 -16.75 27.63 -0.39
N GLU A 253 -17.73 26.79 -0.10
CA GLU A 253 -19.11 27.22 0.17
C GLU A 253 -19.20 28.11 1.41
N ASN A 254 -18.50 27.76 2.50
CA ASN A 254 -18.43 28.56 3.70
C ASN A 254 -17.80 29.94 3.46
N ALA A 255 -16.94 30.06 2.44
CA ALA A 255 -16.39 31.32 1.98
C ALA A 255 -17.34 32.11 1.03
N GLY A 256 -18.59 31.63 0.85
CA GLY A 256 -19.63 32.28 0.05
C GLY A 256 -19.54 32.02 -1.45
N ILE A 257 -18.74 31.06 -1.90
CA ILE A 257 -18.57 30.73 -3.33
C ILE A 257 -19.38 29.47 -3.65
N LYS A 258 -20.33 29.58 -4.60
CA LYS A 258 -21.09 28.41 -5.06
C LYS A 258 -20.26 27.58 -6.04
N ILE A 259 -20.21 26.27 -5.83
CA ILE A 259 -19.48 25.35 -6.71
C ILE A 259 -20.06 25.32 -8.14
N SER A 260 -21.37 25.55 -8.30
CA SER A 260 -22.03 25.68 -9.61
C SER A 260 -21.39 26.76 -10.48
N ASP A 261 -21.02 27.89 -9.88
CA ASP A 261 -20.52 29.09 -10.57
C ASP A 261 -19.09 28.85 -11.09
N MET A 262 -18.38 27.90 -10.45
CA MET A 262 -17.05 27.44 -10.87
C MET A 262 -17.14 26.44 -12.02
N LYS A 263 -18.09 25.49 -11.98
CA LYS A 263 -18.25 24.44 -13.02
C LYS A 263 -18.64 24.99 -14.40
N GLN A 264 -19.33 26.13 -14.46
CA GLN A 264 -19.71 26.79 -15.73
C GLN A 264 -18.54 27.52 -16.41
N ASN A 265 -17.44 27.78 -15.70
CA ASN A 265 -16.29 28.54 -16.20
C ASN A 265 -15.02 27.67 -16.21
N LYS A 266 -14.94 26.70 -17.14
CA LYS A 266 -13.81 25.77 -17.28
C LYS A 266 -12.43 26.42 -17.53
N SER A 267 -12.36 27.73 -17.73
CA SER A 267 -11.11 28.49 -17.83
C SER A 267 -11.22 29.82 -17.07
N LEU A 268 -11.12 29.78 -15.74
CA LEU A 268 -10.94 30.97 -14.93
C LEU A 268 -9.49 31.46 -15.04
N LYS A 269 -9.15 32.10 -16.18
CA LYS A 269 -8.04 33.05 -16.19
C LYS A 269 -8.41 34.19 -15.23
N THR A 270 -7.41 34.76 -14.55
CA THR A 270 -7.48 35.75 -13.45
C THR A 270 -8.40 36.96 -13.70
N GLN A 271 -8.85 37.20 -14.93
CA GLN A 271 -9.78 38.28 -15.29
C GLN A 271 -11.24 38.00 -14.86
N ASN A 272 -11.68 36.74 -14.75
CA ASN A 272 -13.05 36.39 -14.32
C ASN A 272 -13.22 36.25 -12.80
N SER A 273 -12.14 36.25 -12.02
CA SER A 273 -12.25 36.20 -10.56
C SER A 273 -12.99 37.42 -10.01
N LYS A 274 -12.91 38.59 -10.68
CA LYS A 274 -13.66 39.81 -10.32
C LYS A 274 -15.19 39.68 -10.47
N LYS A 275 -15.70 38.70 -11.24
CA LYS A 275 -17.14 38.41 -11.32
C LYS A 275 -17.61 37.49 -10.20
N ILE A 276 -16.75 36.58 -9.73
CA ILE A 276 -17.05 35.66 -8.62
C ILE A 276 -16.94 36.39 -7.27
N PHE A 277 -15.94 37.25 -7.14
CA PHE A 277 -15.78 38.14 -5.98
C PHE A 277 -16.43 39.48 -6.32
N SER A 278 -17.73 39.62 -6.02
CA SER A 278 -18.43 40.91 -6.16
C SER A 278 -17.70 41.99 -5.35
N SER A 279 -17.81 43.25 -5.76
CA SER A 279 -17.08 44.42 -5.22
C SER A 279 -17.25 44.70 -3.72
N LYS A 280 -17.95 43.84 -2.97
CA LYS A 280 -18.16 43.94 -1.51
C LYS A 280 -17.50 42.81 -0.69
N ASN A 281 -17.06 41.70 -1.30
CA ASN A 281 -16.42 40.60 -0.57
C ASN A 281 -14.95 40.43 -0.96
N GLU A 282 -14.04 40.54 0.02
CA GLU A 282 -12.61 40.25 -0.18
C GLU A 282 -12.39 38.80 -0.62
N LYS A 283 -11.36 38.57 -1.45
CA LYS A 283 -10.96 37.21 -1.87
C LYS A 283 -10.61 36.39 -0.62
N PRO A 284 -11.25 35.22 -0.38
CA PRO A 284 -10.94 34.40 0.77
C PRO A 284 -9.48 33.96 0.72
N LYS A 285 -8.81 34.04 1.87
CA LYS A 285 -7.41 33.69 2.02
C LYS A 285 -7.25 32.18 1.90
N ALA A 286 -6.48 31.75 0.90
CA ALA A 286 -6.12 30.36 0.72
C ALA A 286 -5.46 29.81 2.00
N TRP A 287 -5.73 28.55 2.32
CA TRP A 287 -5.14 27.82 3.46
C TRP A 287 -5.63 28.25 4.85
N SER A 288 -6.19 29.45 5.01
CA SER A 288 -6.89 29.84 6.25
C SER A 288 -8.40 29.60 6.16
N ASN A 289 -9.01 29.91 5.02
CA ASN A 289 -10.46 29.80 4.83
C ASN A 289 -10.83 28.74 3.78
N ILE A 290 -9.86 28.37 2.93
CA ILE A 290 -10.03 27.38 1.87
C ILE A 290 -9.07 26.24 2.16
N TYR A 291 -9.64 25.06 2.39
CA TYR A 291 -8.93 23.91 2.93
C TYR A 291 -8.48 22.95 1.83
N GLY A 292 -7.17 22.77 1.67
CA GLY A 292 -6.59 21.93 0.63
C GLY A 292 -6.58 20.45 1.00
N CYS A 293 -7.28 19.61 0.24
CA CYS A 293 -7.46 18.21 0.58
C CYS A 293 -7.48 17.33 -0.68
N GLY A 294 -6.96 16.12 -0.57
CA GLY A 294 -6.88 15.16 -1.68
C GLY A 294 -8.10 14.24 -1.76
N GLN A 295 -8.25 13.53 -2.88
CA GLN A 295 -9.40 12.66 -3.16
C GLN A 295 -9.43 11.37 -2.32
N GLY A 296 -8.30 10.98 -1.72
CA GLY A 296 -8.18 9.72 -0.96
C GLY A 296 -8.83 9.71 0.44
N ILE A 297 -9.60 10.74 0.80
CA ILE A 297 -10.09 10.92 2.19
C ILE A 297 -11.23 10.01 2.61
N SER A 298 -11.88 9.28 1.69
CA SER A 298 -13.01 8.40 2.02
C SER A 298 -12.71 7.34 3.09
N ASN A 299 -11.42 7.03 3.35
CA ASN A 299 -10.98 6.09 4.39
C ASN A 299 -10.75 6.75 5.76
N VAL A 300 -10.90 8.07 5.88
CA VAL A 300 -10.69 8.83 7.11
C VAL A 300 -12.05 8.99 7.80
N LYS A 301 -12.26 8.30 8.93
CA LYS A 301 -13.58 8.18 9.58
C LYS A 301 -13.70 8.84 10.94
N TYR A 302 -12.58 9.21 11.55
CA TYR A 302 -12.54 9.83 12.87
C TYR A 302 -11.17 10.47 13.08
N VAL A 303 -11.11 11.43 14.01
CA VAL A 303 -9.84 11.99 14.48
C VAL A 303 -9.13 10.95 15.35
N GLN A 304 -7.85 10.69 15.06
CA GLN A 304 -7.03 9.75 15.82
C GLN A 304 -5.63 10.32 16.06
N ASN A 305 -4.81 9.70 16.92
CA ASN A 305 -3.42 10.13 17.03
C ASN A 305 -2.62 9.74 15.78
N THR A 306 -1.56 10.50 15.49
CA THR A 306 -0.74 10.31 14.30
C THR A 306 -0.10 8.93 14.21
N MET A 307 0.39 8.41 15.34
CA MET A 307 1.07 7.12 15.37
C MET A 307 0.10 5.97 15.07
N SER A 308 -1.13 6.02 15.58
CA SER A 308 -2.18 5.05 15.28
C SER A 308 -2.52 5.04 13.79
N LEU A 309 -2.65 6.21 13.18
CA LEU A 309 -2.90 6.32 11.74
C LEU A 309 -1.73 5.73 10.93
N ALA A 310 -0.50 6.12 11.25
CA ALA A 310 0.69 5.62 10.56
C ALA A 310 0.85 4.11 10.72
N ASN A 311 0.74 3.59 11.96
CA ASN A 311 0.86 2.16 12.25
C ASN A 311 -0.23 1.34 11.53
N ARG A 312 -1.46 1.86 11.44
CA ARG A 312 -2.52 1.21 10.66
C ARG A 312 -2.12 1.06 9.19
N ILE A 313 -1.66 2.15 8.55
CA ILE A 313 -1.25 2.14 7.14
C ILE A 313 -0.05 1.19 6.93
N ILE A 314 0.93 1.21 7.84
CA ILE A 314 2.11 0.33 7.83
C ILE A 314 1.69 -1.14 7.93
N ASN A 315 0.83 -1.48 8.89
CA ASN A 315 0.36 -2.85 9.09
C ASN A 315 -0.43 -3.34 7.86
N GLU A 316 -1.37 -2.54 7.36
CA GLU A 316 -2.10 -2.85 6.13
C GLU A 316 -1.15 -3.08 4.95
N TYR A 317 -0.10 -2.26 4.79
CA TYR A 317 0.90 -2.41 3.74
C TYR A 317 1.69 -3.72 3.91
N ASN A 318 2.21 -3.95 5.12
CA ASN A 318 3.00 -5.14 5.45
C ASN A 318 2.19 -6.43 5.24
N ASP A 319 0.90 -6.44 5.58
CA ASP A 319 0.04 -7.60 5.36
C ASP A 319 -0.24 -7.89 3.88
N ILE A 320 -0.14 -6.87 3.02
CA ILE A 320 -0.29 -7.03 1.56
C ILE A 320 1.01 -7.51 0.91
N VAL A 321 2.16 -6.95 1.32
CA VAL A 321 3.45 -7.28 0.70
C VAL A 321 4.11 -8.52 1.30
N LYS A 322 3.65 -8.98 2.47
CA LYS A 322 4.03 -10.30 2.99
C LYS A 322 3.61 -11.35 1.97
N PRO A 323 4.52 -12.24 1.54
CA PRO A 323 4.15 -13.34 0.66
C PRO A 323 3.09 -14.18 1.36
N LYS A 324 1.91 -14.26 0.75
CA LYS A 324 0.85 -15.15 1.24
C LYS A 324 1.37 -16.58 1.10
N LYS A 325 1.54 -17.27 2.23
CA LYS A 325 1.82 -18.71 2.21
C LYS A 325 0.58 -19.40 1.65
N ILE A 326 0.71 -20.00 0.47
CA ILE A 326 -0.32 -20.90 -0.05
C ILE A 326 -0.25 -22.16 0.82
N PRO A 327 -1.36 -22.59 1.45
CA PRO A 327 -1.40 -23.84 2.20
C PRO A 327 -0.93 -25.00 1.30
N PHE A 328 -0.12 -25.90 1.85
CA PHE A 328 0.33 -27.10 1.16
C PHE A 328 0.31 -28.27 2.15
N LEU A 329 0.15 -29.48 1.62
CA LEU A 329 0.18 -30.68 2.45
C LEU A 329 1.63 -31.03 2.78
N ASP A 330 2.08 -30.62 3.97
CA ASP A 330 3.44 -30.94 4.42
C ASP A 330 3.61 -32.44 4.72
N SER A 331 4.87 -32.90 4.71
CA SER A 331 5.22 -34.31 4.94
C SER A 331 4.79 -34.82 6.32
N LYS A 332 4.76 -33.97 7.36
CA LYS A 332 4.38 -34.38 8.72
C LYS A 332 2.88 -34.66 8.79
N SER A 333 2.07 -33.81 8.17
CA SER A 333 0.62 -33.91 8.07
C SER A 333 0.23 -35.09 7.18
N ALA A 334 0.86 -35.24 6.00
CA ALA A 334 0.68 -36.41 5.15
C ALA A 334 1.01 -37.72 5.89
N LYS A 335 2.07 -37.75 6.71
CA LYS A 335 2.42 -38.93 7.50
C LYS A 335 1.36 -39.27 8.57
N LYS A 336 0.74 -38.27 9.20
CA LYS A 336 -0.37 -38.48 10.15
C LYS A 336 -1.57 -39.10 9.46
N ILE A 337 -1.97 -38.56 8.30
CA ILE A 337 -3.06 -39.09 7.49
C ILE A 337 -2.78 -40.57 7.14
N LEU A 338 -1.56 -40.88 6.67
CA LEU A 338 -1.17 -42.25 6.32
C LEU A 338 -1.32 -43.20 7.51
N ASN A 339 -0.80 -42.80 8.67
CA ASN A 339 -0.82 -43.63 9.86
C ASN A 339 -2.25 -43.85 10.37
N ALA A 340 -3.12 -42.83 10.32
CA ALA A 340 -4.51 -42.95 10.72
C ALA A 340 -5.31 -43.85 9.76
N ALA A 341 -5.17 -43.64 8.45
CA ALA A 341 -5.76 -44.51 7.43
C ALA A 341 -5.26 -45.97 7.57
N GLN A 342 -3.97 -46.16 7.79
CA GLN A 342 -3.39 -47.49 8.02
C GLN A 342 -3.97 -48.15 9.27
N LYS A 343 -4.12 -47.40 10.37
CA LYS A 343 -4.74 -47.91 11.60
C LYS A 343 -6.17 -48.35 11.35
N LYS A 344 -6.98 -47.52 10.66
CA LYS A 344 -8.36 -47.86 10.31
C LYS A 344 -8.44 -49.14 9.47
N ALA A 345 -7.57 -49.28 8.48
CA ALA A 345 -7.51 -50.49 7.66
C ALA A 345 -7.17 -51.74 8.50
N PHE A 346 -6.26 -51.63 9.47
CA PHE A 346 -5.95 -52.73 10.39
C PHE A 346 -7.10 -53.07 11.33
N ASP A 347 -7.71 -52.06 11.96
CA ASP A 347 -8.83 -52.23 12.90
C ASP A 347 -10.04 -52.91 12.20
N SER A 348 -10.21 -52.66 10.90
CA SER A 348 -11.25 -53.25 10.06
C SER A 348 -10.83 -54.54 9.32
N ASN A 349 -9.59 -55.02 9.52
CA ASN A 349 -9.01 -56.19 8.82
C ASN A 349 -9.09 -56.08 7.28
N TRP A 350 -8.89 -54.88 6.74
CA TRP A 350 -8.92 -54.57 5.32
C TRP A 350 -7.51 -54.48 4.73
N LYS A 351 -7.30 -55.20 3.64
CA LYS A 351 -6.01 -55.34 2.96
C LYS A 351 -5.94 -54.35 1.79
N VAL A 352 -5.49 -53.13 2.07
CA VAL A 352 -5.50 -52.02 1.10
C VAL A 352 -4.10 -51.45 0.81
N SER A 353 -3.96 -50.78 -0.33
CA SER A 353 -2.91 -49.81 -0.62
C SER A 353 -3.43 -48.41 -0.35
N ILE A 354 -2.60 -47.57 0.29
CA ILE A 354 -2.89 -46.18 0.62
C ILE A 354 -1.83 -45.31 -0.05
N CYS A 355 -2.24 -44.29 -0.80
CA CYS A 355 -1.37 -43.30 -1.41
C CYS A 355 -1.82 -41.90 -0.99
N ILE A 356 -0.88 -41.05 -0.62
CA ILE A 356 -1.14 -39.63 -0.34
C ILE A 356 -0.32 -38.82 -1.34
N VAL A 357 -0.97 -37.84 -1.96
CA VAL A 357 -0.39 -36.98 -2.98
C VAL A 357 -0.50 -35.51 -2.56
N ASP A 358 0.36 -34.66 -3.11
CA ASP A 358 0.19 -33.21 -3.07
C ASP A 358 -0.94 -32.73 -4.02
N SER A 359 -1.20 -31.43 -4.07
CA SER A 359 -2.25 -30.86 -4.92
C SER A 359 -2.01 -31.02 -6.43
N ALA A 360 -0.77 -31.31 -6.86
CA ALA A 360 -0.44 -31.64 -8.23
C ALA A 360 -0.62 -33.14 -8.55
N GLY A 361 -1.04 -33.94 -7.57
CA GLY A 361 -1.20 -35.38 -7.70
C GLY A 361 0.13 -36.16 -7.65
N VAL A 362 1.20 -35.54 -7.13
CA VAL A 362 2.51 -36.17 -6.97
C VAL A 362 2.56 -36.91 -5.63
N PRO A 363 2.92 -38.21 -5.59
CA PRO A 363 2.96 -38.98 -4.36
C PRO A 363 3.94 -38.43 -3.31
N LEU A 364 3.43 -38.21 -2.10
CA LEU A 364 4.19 -37.92 -0.88
C LEU A 364 4.46 -39.19 -0.07
N TYR A 365 3.46 -40.06 0.04
CA TYR A 365 3.58 -41.36 0.71
C TYR A 365 2.80 -42.44 -0.02
N LEU A 366 3.33 -43.65 0.00
CA LEU A 366 2.65 -44.84 -0.47
C LEU A 366 2.91 -46.00 0.50
N LYS A 367 1.85 -46.71 0.88
CA LYS A 367 1.93 -47.91 1.72
C LYS A 367 0.97 -48.96 1.21
N ARG A 368 1.52 -50.08 0.75
CA ARG A 368 0.75 -51.31 0.55
C ARG A 368 0.73 -52.10 1.86
N ILE A 369 -0.45 -52.38 2.38
CA ILE A 369 -0.64 -53.25 3.56
C ILE A 369 -0.47 -54.71 3.13
N ASP A 370 0.05 -55.55 4.02
CA ASP A 370 0.29 -56.96 3.74
C ASP A 370 -1.00 -57.68 3.30
N GLY A 371 -0.88 -58.47 2.23
CA GLY A 371 -2.01 -59.17 1.64
C GLY A 371 -2.89 -58.34 0.70
N ALA A 372 -2.65 -57.02 0.52
CA ALA A 372 -3.30 -56.23 -0.52
C ALA A 372 -2.82 -56.69 -1.91
N PHE A 373 -3.74 -56.84 -2.87
CA PHE A 373 -3.40 -57.33 -4.22
C PHE A 373 -2.48 -56.34 -4.96
N PRO A 374 -1.53 -56.79 -5.79
CA PRO A 374 -0.49 -55.91 -6.36
C PRO A 374 -1.01 -54.70 -7.14
N ALA A 375 -2.06 -54.86 -7.96
CA ALA A 375 -2.62 -53.78 -8.78
C ALA A 375 -3.28 -52.65 -7.95
N SER A 376 -3.55 -52.87 -6.66
CA SER A 376 -4.13 -51.84 -5.79
C SER A 376 -3.21 -50.63 -5.59
N VAL A 377 -1.90 -50.79 -5.81
CA VAL A 377 -0.91 -49.70 -5.68
C VAL A 377 -1.17 -48.59 -6.70
N ASP A 378 -1.29 -48.96 -7.97
CA ASP A 378 -1.54 -48.01 -9.05
C ASP A 378 -2.96 -47.44 -8.98
N LEU A 379 -3.94 -48.25 -8.57
CA LEU A 379 -5.30 -47.77 -8.33
C LEU A 379 -5.35 -46.73 -7.22
N ALA A 380 -4.74 -46.99 -6.07
CA ALA A 380 -4.69 -46.03 -4.95
C ALA A 380 -4.00 -44.72 -5.38
N LYS A 381 -2.87 -44.82 -6.10
CA LYS A 381 -2.14 -43.66 -6.62
C LYS A 381 -2.99 -42.85 -7.61
N ASN A 382 -3.66 -43.50 -8.55
CA ASN A 382 -4.46 -42.83 -9.56
C ASN A 382 -5.75 -42.26 -8.98
N LYS A 383 -6.40 -42.93 -8.02
CA LYS A 383 -7.54 -42.39 -7.26
C LYS A 383 -7.15 -41.12 -6.51
N ALA A 384 -6.00 -41.13 -5.80
CA ALA A 384 -5.48 -39.96 -5.11
C ALA A 384 -5.23 -38.80 -6.08
N LYS A 385 -4.51 -39.07 -7.19
CA LYS A 385 -4.24 -38.08 -8.24
C LYS A 385 -5.52 -37.50 -8.83
N THR A 386 -6.51 -38.34 -9.16
CA THR A 386 -7.81 -37.86 -9.65
C THR A 386 -8.48 -36.96 -8.62
N ALA A 387 -8.55 -37.39 -7.36
CA ALA A 387 -9.20 -36.59 -6.32
C ALA A 387 -8.52 -35.21 -6.11
N ALA A 388 -7.19 -35.15 -6.17
CA ALA A 388 -6.44 -33.89 -6.06
C ALA A 388 -6.69 -32.97 -7.27
N LEU A 389 -6.62 -33.49 -8.50
CA LEU A 389 -6.76 -32.67 -9.71
C LEU A 389 -8.19 -32.23 -10.00
N PHE A 390 -9.18 -33.01 -9.58
CA PHE A 390 -10.60 -32.67 -9.74
C PHE A 390 -11.18 -31.98 -8.50
N GLU A 391 -10.42 -31.92 -7.42
CA GLU A 391 -10.83 -31.38 -6.11
C GLU A 391 -12.14 -32.00 -5.61
N LYS A 392 -12.35 -33.29 -5.89
CA LYS A 392 -13.61 -34.02 -5.61
C LYS A 392 -13.35 -35.49 -5.27
N PRO A 393 -14.22 -36.11 -4.45
CA PRO A 393 -14.19 -37.55 -4.23
C PRO A 393 -14.30 -38.31 -5.55
N THR A 394 -13.52 -39.38 -5.74
CA THR A 394 -13.63 -40.19 -6.96
C THR A 394 -14.95 -40.95 -7.05
N LEU A 395 -15.64 -41.16 -5.92
CA LEU A 395 -16.96 -41.78 -5.88
C LEU A 395 -18.02 -40.91 -6.57
N ASP A 396 -17.93 -39.58 -6.42
CA ASP A 396 -18.83 -38.65 -7.12
C ASP A 396 -18.64 -38.74 -8.64
N LEU A 397 -17.39 -38.92 -9.08
CA LEU A 397 -17.06 -39.10 -10.50
C LEU A 397 -17.55 -40.46 -11.01
N GLU A 398 -17.45 -41.51 -10.20
CA GLU A 398 -17.99 -42.84 -10.51
C GLU A 398 -19.50 -42.78 -10.76
N ASN A 399 -20.23 -42.18 -9.82
CA ASN A 399 -21.68 -42.01 -9.90
C ASN A 399 -22.09 -41.22 -11.15
N ALA A 400 -21.38 -40.14 -11.46
CA ALA A 400 -21.66 -39.32 -12.64
C ALA A 400 -21.44 -40.07 -13.97
N ILE A 401 -20.56 -41.07 -14.02
CA ILE A 401 -20.32 -41.90 -15.21
C ILE A 401 -21.36 -43.01 -15.34
N ASN A 402 -21.75 -43.61 -14.21
CA ASN A 402 -22.79 -44.63 -14.15
C ASN A 402 -24.14 -44.09 -14.67
N GLU A 403 -24.36 -42.77 -14.59
CA GLU A 403 -25.47 -42.05 -15.27
C GLU A 403 -25.24 -41.81 -16.79
N LEU A 404 -24.52 -42.70 -17.46
CA LEU A 404 -24.28 -42.73 -18.92
C LEU A 404 -23.51 -41.52 -19.49
N ARG A 405 -22.24 -41.34 -19.08
CA ARG A 405 -21.29 -40.41 -19.76
C ARG A 405 -20.11 -41.10 -20.45
N PRO A 406 -20.31 -41.80 -21.59
CA PRO A 406 -19.25 -42.58 -22.26
C PRO A 406 -18.05 -41.76 -22.72
N ALA A 407 -18.29 -40.53 -23.19
CA ALA A 407 -17.23 -39.62 -23.62
C ALA A 407 -16.33 -39.19 -22.45
N LEU A 408 -16.93 -38.96 -21.28
CA LEU A 408 -16.19 -38.59 -20.06
C LEU A 408 -15.32 -39.75 -19.58
N LEU A 409 -15.88 -40.96 -19.51
CA LEU A 409 -15.13 -42.18 -19.17
C LEU A 409 -13.94 -42.41 -20.10
N THR A 410 -14.15 -42.27 -21.41
CA THR A 410 -13.09 -42.45 -22.42
C THR A 410 -11.97 -41.43 -22.24
N SER A 411 -12.32 -40.16 -22.05
CA SER A 411 -11.37 -39.06 -21.87
C SER A 411 -10.53 -39.20 -20.58
N LEU A 412 -11.18 -39.53 -19.47
CA LEU A 412 -10.51 -39.69 -18.18
C LEU A 412 -9.58 -40.91 -18.15
N SER A 413 -10.01 -42.02 -18.75
CA SER A 413 -9.19 -43.23 -18.87
C SER A 413 -7.94 -42.98 -19.73
N ALA A 414 -8.10 -42.28 -20.86
CA ALA A 414 -6.99 -41.95 -21.76
C ALA A 414 -5.96 -40.99 -21.12
N SER A 415 -6.36 -40.22 -20.11
CA SER A 415 -5.51 -39.27 -19.38
C SER A 415 -4.89 -39.85 -18.10
N GLY A 416 -5.07 -41.16 -17.86
CA GLY A 416 -4.48 -41.86 -16.72
C GLY A 416 -5.17 -41.56 -15.38
N HIS A 417 -6.44 -41.15 -15.41
CA HIS A 417 -7.25 -40.96 -14.21
C HIS A 417 -8.02 -42.24 -13.87
N THR A 418 -8.13 -42.56 -12.58
CA THR A 418 -9.00 -43.62 -12.08
C THR A 418 -10.24 -43.00 -11.46
N ILE A 419 -11.40 -43.53 -11.85
CA ILE A 419 -12.74 -43.00 -11.53
C ILE A 419 -13.49 -43.97 -10.61
N LEU A 420 -12.76 -44.88 -9.97
CA LEU A 420 -13.29 -45.79 -8.96
C LEU A 420 -13.23 -45.08 -7.61
N GLY A 421 -14.29 -45.17 -6.80
CA GLY A 421 -14.40 -44.57 -5.48
C GLY A 421 -13.27 -44.99 -4.54
N GLY A 422 -12.94 -44.14 -3.57
CA GLY A 422 -11.83 -44.35 -2.63
C GLY A 422 -10.68 -43.33 -2.74
N GLY A 423 -10.80 -42.33 -3.62
CA GLY A 423 -9.97 -41.13 -3.60
C GLY A 423 -10.73 -39.97 -2.95
N GLU A 424 -10.10 -39.30 -1.99
CA GLU A 424 -10.67 -38.18 -1.24
C GLU A 424 -9.72 -36.96 -1.25
N PRO A 425 -10.19 -35.77 -1.64
CA PRO A 425 -9.41 -34.54 -1.61
C PRO A 425 -9.20 -34.05 -0.18
N ILE A 426 -8.06 -33.42 0.08
CA ILE A 426 -7.69 -32.82 1.36
C ILE A 426 -7.73 -31.31 1.21
N PHE A 427 -8.53 -30.63 2.03
CA PHE A 427 -8.68 -29.17 2.01
C PHE A 427 -8.15 -28.52 3.29
N ILE A 428 -7.45 -27.41 3.14
CA ILE A 428 -7.10 -26.48 4.23
C ILE A 428 -7.54 -25.09 3.79
N GLU A 429 -8.33 -24.40 4.60
CA GLU A 429 -8.85 -23.05 4.27
C GLU A 429 -9.53 -22.96 2.88
N ASN A 430 -10.30 -23.99 2.51
CA ASN A 430 -10.94 -24.16 1.20
C ASN A 430 -9.98 -24.26 -0.01
N ILE A 431 -8.69 -24.52 0.22
CA ILE A 431 -7.70 -24.80 -0.83
C ILE A 431 -7.42 -26.30 -0.81
N CYS A 432 -7.53 -26.98 -1.96
CA CYS A 432 -7.11 -28.37 -2.08
C CYS A 432 -5.58 -28.44 -1.97
N VAL A 433 -5.09 -29.05 -0.88
CA VAL A 433 -3.66 -29.15 -0.59
C VAL A 433 -3.06 -30.50 -1.00
N GLY A 434 -3.91 -31.45 -1.38
CA GLY A 434 -3.54 -32.80 -1.79
C GLY A 434 -4.73 -33.74 -1.75
N ALA A 435 -4.46 -35.04 -1.79
CA ALA A 435 -5.49 -36.06 -1.69
C ALA A 435 -4.94 -37.37 -1.12
N ILE A 436 -5.84 -38.21 -0.64
CA ILE A 436 -5.57 -39.60 -0.27
C ILE A 436 -6.36 -40.51 -1.21
N GLY A 437 -5.72 -41.59 -1.66
CA GLY A 437 -6.37 -42.64 -2.43
C GLY A 437 -6.13 -43.99 -1.76
N VAL A 438 -7.20 -44.76 -1.64
CA VAL A 438 -7.19 -46.09 -1.04
C VAL A 438 -7.74 -47.09 -2.05
N SER A 439 -7.12 -48.27 -2.12
CA SER A 439 -7.60 -49.34 -2.97
C SER A 439 -7.32 -50.70 -2.35
N GLY A 440 -8.31 -51.58 -2.36
CA GLY A 440 -8.13 -52.97 -1.94
C GLY A 440 -9.44 -53.67 -1.57
N VAL A 441 -10.47 -52.88 -1.28
CA VAL A 441 -11.79 -53.35 -0.84
C VAL A 441 -12.90 -52.62 -1.62
N LEU A 442 -14.15 -52.63 -1.13
CA LEU A 442 -15.26 -51.93 -1.78
C LEU A 442 -15.03 -50.42 -1.78
N PRO A 443 -15.55 -49.66 -2.78
CA PRO A 443 -15.35 -48.22 -2.89
C PRO A 443 -15.71 -47.43 -1.62
N GLU A 444 -16.79 -47.81 -0.94
CA GLU A 444 -17.24 -47.15 0.30
C GLU A 444 -16.28 -47.41 1.46
N GLN A 445 -15.68 -48.60 1.50
CA GLN A 445 -14.70 -48.99 2.52
C GLN A 445 -13.34 -48.32 2.27
N ASP A 446 -12.93 -48.22 1.00
CA ASP A 446 -11.76 -47.44 0.59
C ASP A 446 -11.94 -45.97 1.01
N ALA A 447 -13.10 -45.38 0.73
CA ALA A 447 -13.44 -44.01 1.13
C ALA A 447 -13.46 -43.83 2.65
N GLU A 448 -14.00 -44.81 3.40
CA GLU A 448 -14.00 -44.77 4.87
C GLU A 448 -12.57 -44.72 5.45
N VAL A 449 -11.65 -45.51 4.89
CA VAL A 449 -10.23 -45.49 5.26
C VAL A 449 -9.60 -44.13 4.92
N ALA A 450 -9.90 -43.60 3.73
CA ALA A 450 -9.39 -42.31 3.27
C ALA A 450 -9.84 -41.17 4.19
N LEU A 451 -11.15 -41.06 4.45
CA LEU A 451 -11.75 -40.05 5.33
C LEU A 451 -11.21 -40.16 6.76
N ASN A 452 -11.02 -41.37 7.30
CA ASN A 452 -10.40 -41.55 8.62
C ASN A 452 -8.95 -41.03 8.66
N GLY A 453 -8.21 -41.16 7.55
CA GLY A 453 -6.91 -40.52 7.39
C GLY A 453 -6.99 -39.01 7.48
N ILE A 454 -7.92 -38.40 6.73
CA ILE A 454 -8.05 -36.94 6.63
C ILE A 454 -8.40 -36.31 7.98
N THR A 455 -9.28 -36.93 8.78
CA THR A 455 -9.70 -36.39 10.09
C THR A 455 -8.59 -36.34 11.14
N ALA A 456 -7.40 -36.86 10.84
CA ALA A 456 -6.23 -36.80 11.72
C ALA A 456 -5.46 -35.47 11.67
N ILE A 457 -5.84 -34.54 10.79
CA ILE A 457 -5.19 -33.23 10.62
C ILE A 457 -6.12 -32.04 10.77
#